data_AF-A0A7K4C6J1-F1
#
_entry.id   AF-A0A7K4C6J1-F1
#
_cell.length_a   1.000
_cell.length_b   1.000
_cell.length_c   1.000
_cell.angle_alpha   90.00
_cell.angle_beta   90.00
_cell.angle_gamma   90.00
#
_symmetry.space_group_name_H-M   'P 1'
#
loop_
_entity.id
_entity.type
_entity.pdbx_description
1 polymer ?
#
loop_
_entity_poly.entity_id
_entity_poly.type
_entity_poly.pdbx_seq_one_letter_code
_entity_poly.pdbx_strand_id
1 'polypeptide(L)' 'MRILKEVLKKINPQKEDIKEIEHNLKEINKRIKEEIKKQKIKTELFIGGSYAKGTLIKKGIYDVDVFLRFDNS' A
#
# COMPACT_ATOMS: atom_id res chain seq x y z
N MET A 1 -10.44 4.50 29.67
CA MET A 1 -9.92 4.29 28.28
C MET A 1 -10.50 5.26 27.24
N ARG A 2 -10.95 6.47 27.64
CA ARG A 2 -11.56 7.48 26.73
C ARG A 2 -10.51 8.21 25.88
N ILE A 3 -9.41 8.62 26.52
CA ILE A 3 -8.29 9.35 25.91
C ILE A 3 -7.69 8.55 24.74
N LEU A 4 -7.46 7.25 24.92
CA LEU A 4 -6.90 6.40 23.86
C LEU A 4 -7.77 6.37 22.59
N LYS A 5 -9.11 6.26 22.73
CA LYS A 5 -10.02 6.26 21.58
C LYS A 5 -10.01 7.60 20.83
N GLU A 6 -9.90 8.70 21.57
CA GLU A 6 -9.82 10.04 20.98
C GLU A 6 -8.50 10.26 20.23
N VAL A 7 -7.39 9.76 20.77
CA VAL A 7 -6.08 9.80 20.09
C VAL A 7 -6.11 8.94 18.82
N LEU A 8 -6.63 7.71 18.89
CA LEU A 8 -6.77 6.83 17.72
C LEU A 8 -7.56 7.48 16.58
N LYS A 9 -8.63 8.21 16.89
CA LYS A 9 -9.41 8.96 15.89
C LYS A 9 -8.61 10.09 15.23
N LYS A 10 -7.67 10.72 15.95
CA LYS A 10 -6.83 11.81 15.43
C LYS A 10 -5.70 11.30 14.55
N ILE A 11 -5.12 10.14 14.90
CA ILE A 11 -3.95 9.60 14.23
C ILE A 11 -4.28 8.64 13.09
N ASN A 12 -5.50 8.11 12.99
CA ASN A 12 -5.87 7.26 11.87
C ASN A 12 -6.17 8.09 10.60
N PRO A 13 -5.72 7.63 9.42
CA PRO A 13 -6.11 8.21 8.14
C PRO A 13 -7.63 8.25 7.98
N GLN A 14 -8.11 9.19 7.19
CA GLN A 14 -9.54 9.24 6.87
C GLN A 14 -9.90 8.13 5.88
N LYS A 15 -11.17 7.74 5.84
CA LYS A 15 -11.63 6.69 4.92
C LYS A 15 -11.41 7.08 3.46
N GLU A 16 -11.54 8.37 3.18
CA GLU A 16 -11.31 8.96 1.86
C GLU A 16 -9.85 8.79 1.44
N ASP A 17 -8.90 9.09 2.32
CA ASP A 17 -7.46 8.89 2.09
C ASP A 17 -7.16 7.42 1.74
N ILE A 18 -7.72 6.48 2.52
CA ILE A 18 -7.51 5.05 2.28
C ILE A 18 -8.05 4.61 0.92
N LYS A 19 -9.25 5.10 0.53
CA LYS A 19 -9.83 4.80 -0.79
C LYS A 19 -8.98 5.34 -1.94
N GLU A 20 -8.43 6.53 -1.79
CA GLU A 20 -7.54 7.10 -2.80
C GLU A 20 -6.25 6.28 -2.95
N ILE A 21 -5.65 5.87 -1.82
CA ILE A 21 -4.49 4.99 -1.80
C ILE A 21 -4.82 3.64 -2.49
N GLU A 22 -5.95 3.03 -2.17
CA GLU A 22 -6.42 1.79 -2.79
C GLU A 22 -6.59 1.92 -4.31
N HIS A 23 -7.18 3.03 -4.77
CA HIS A 23 -7.35 3.32 -6.19
C HIS A 23 -6.01 3.43 -6.91
N ASN A 24 -5.09 4.24 -6.37
CA ASN A 24 -3.75 4.45 -6.94
C ASN A 24 -2.95 3.14 -6.96
N LEU A 25 -3.00 2.35 -5.89
CA LEU A 25 -2.32 1.06 -5.82
C LEU A 25 -2.88 0.05 -6.82
N LYS A 26 -4.19 0.06 -7.10
CA LYS A 26 -4.79 -0.81 -8.10
C LYS A 26 -4.22 -0.51 -9.49
N GLU A 27 -4.09 0.75 -9.85
CA GLU A 27 -3.52 1.18 -11.13
C GLU A 27 -2.03 0.84 -11.24
N ILE A 28 -1.25 1.09 -10.18
CA ILE A 28 0.17 0.74 -10.11
C ILE A 28 0.35 -0.78 -10.25
N ASN A 29 -0.41 -1.57 -9.49
CA ASN A 29 -0.35 -3.03 -9.55
C ASN A 29 -0.69 -3.57 -10.93
N LYS A 30 -1.67 -2.96 -11.62
CA LYS A 30 -2.05 -3.34 -12.98
C LYS A 30 -0.88 -3.10 -13.94
N ARG A 31 -0.30 -1.89 -13.93
CA ARG A 31 0.83 -1.53 -14.79
C ARG A 31 2.05 -2.41 -14.56
N ILE A 32 2.42 -2.65 -13.30
CA ILE A 32 3.54 -3.53 -12.95
C ILE A 32 3.30 -4.95 -13.47
N LYS A 33 2.10 -5.52 -13.29
CA LYS A 33 1.76 -6.85 -13.81
C LYS A 33 1.80 -6.92 -15.33
N GLU A 34 1.34 -5.88 -16.02
CA GLU A 34 1.44 -5.79 -17.48
C GLU A 34 2.91 -5.79 -17.93
N GLU A 35 3.78 -5.04 -17.27
CA GLU A 35 5.22 -5.01 -17.57
C GLU A 35 5.91 -6.34 -17.29
N ILE A 36 5.64 -6.99 -16.15
CA ILE A 36 6.15 -8.33 -15.83
C ILE A 36 5.78 -9.33 -16.95
N LYS A 37 4.52 -9.28 -17.42
CA LYS A 37 4.03 -10.15 -18.49
C LYS A 37 4.73 -9.87 -19.83
N LYS A 38 4.93 -8.59 -20.18
CA LYS A 38 5.63 -8.20 -21.43
C LYS A 38 7.08 -8.66 -21.43
N GLN A 39 7.77 -8.52 -20.31
CA GLN A 39 9.18 -8.88 -20.17
C GLN A 39 9.40 -10.39 -19.98
N LYS A 40 8.34 -11.17 -19.78
CA LYS A 40 8.38 -12.63 -19.53
C LYS A 40 9.29 -13.02 -18.35
N ILE A 41 9.40 -12.13 -17.37
CA ILE A 41 10.17 -12.36 -16.15
C ILE A 41 9.32 -13.04 -15.09
N LYS A 42 9.92 -13.95 -14.33
CA LYS A 42 9.27 -14.58 -13.19
C LYS A 42 9.43 -13.69 -11.97
N THR A 43 8.39 -12.92 -11.67
CA THR A 43 8.40 -11.93 -10.60
C THR A 43 7.11 -11.99 -9.79
N GLU A 44 7.24 -11.97 -8.47
CA GLU A 44 6.11 -11.85 -7.54
C GLU A 44 5.98 -10.41 -7.03
N LEU A 45 4.76 -9.88 -7.04
CA LEU A 45 4.43 -8.54 -6.58
C LEU A 45 3.62 -8.62 -5.28
N PHE A 46 4.09 -7.95 -4.23
CA PHE A 46 3.41 -7.88 -2.95
C PHE A 46 3.46 -6.48 -2.35
N ILE A 47 2.37 -6.08 -1.68
CA ILE A 47 2.31 -4.84 -0.93
C ILE A 47 2.65 -5.16 0.53
N GLY A 48 3.56 -4.40 1.11
CA GLY A 48 3.98 -4.55 2.50
C GLY A 48 3.77 -3.26 3.30
N GLY A 49 4.62 -3.08 4.31
CA GLY A 49 4.66 -1.83 5.06
C GLY A 49 3.50 -1.59 6.01
N SER A 50 3.38 -0.33 6.45
CA SER A 50 2.32 0.12 7.35
C SER A 50 0.93 0.01 6.71
N TYR A 51 0.85 0.16 5.38
CA TYR A 51 -0.39 0.01 4.62
C TYR A 51 -0.90 -1.43 4.71
N ALA A 52 -0.09 -2.44 4.36
CA ALA A 52 -0.51 -3.84 4.40
C ALA A 52 -0.87 -4.31 5.82
N LYS A 53 -0.24 -3.73 6.84
CA LYS A 53 -0.51 -4.04 8.26
C LYS A 53 -1.71 -3.29 8.84
N GLY A 54 -2.34 -2.37 8.10
CA GLY A 54 -3.43 -1.54 8.62
C GLY A 54 -2.98 -0.58 9.73
N THR A 55 -1.71 -0.23 9.78
CA THR A 55 -1.07 0.60 10.81
C THR A 55 -0.63 1.96 10.26
N LEU A 56 -1.22 2.39 9.14
CA LEU A 56 -0.98 3.72 8.61
C LEU A 56 -1.40 4.79 9.63
N ILE A 57 -0.54 5.79 9.76
CA ILE A 57 -0.79 6.97 10.59
C ILE A 57 -1.08 8.13 9.64
N LYS A 58 -2.06 8.95 10.00
CA LYS A 58 -2.43 10.17 9.30
C LYS A 58 -1.21 11.07 9.16
N LYS A 59 -0.83 11.36 7.92
CA LYS A 59 0.26 12.27 7.56
C LYS A 59 -0.09 12.95 6.24
N GLY A 60 0.56 14.08 5.95
CA GLY A 60 0.26 14.85 4.73
C GLY A 60 0.63 14.13 3.43
N ILE A 61 1.64 13.25 3.47
CA ILE A 61 2.09 12.45 2.32
C ILE A 61 2.12 10.99 2.74
N TYR A 62 1.36 10.15 2.03
CA TYR A 62 1.32 8.72 2.27
C TYR A 62 2.31 7.97 1.38
N ASP A 63 3.03 7.04 2.00
CA ASP A 63 3.97 6.16 1.31
C ASP A 63 3.44 4.73 1.40
N VAL A 64 3.60 3.96 0.32
CA VAL A 64 3.23 2.55 0.29
C VAL A 64 4.44 1.73 -0.15
N ASP A 65 4.78 0.73 0.65
CA ASP A 65 5.85 -0.19 0.35
C ASP A 65 5.36 -1.26 -0.63
N VAL A 66 5.94 -1.26 -1.84
CA VAL A 66 5.68 -2.26 -2.88
C VAL A 66 6.96 -3.04 -3.12
N PHE A 67 6.85 -4.36 -3.08
CA PHE A 67 7.97 -5.26 -3.24
C PHE A 67 7.81 -6.13 -4.49
N LEU A 68 8.92 -6.30 -5.20
CA LEU A 68 9.06 -7.17 -6.35
C LEU A 68 10.13 -8.19 -6.05
N ARG A 69 9.75 -9.48 -5.96
CA ARG A 69 10.70 -10.57 -5.83
C ARG A 69 10.96 -11.17 -7.21
N PHE A 70 12.18 -10.99 -7.70
CA PHE A 70 12.64 -11.61 -8.93
C PHE A 70 13.17 -13.01 -8.60
N ASP A 71 12.79 -13.99 -9.43
CA ASP A 71 13.42 -15.30 -9.37
C ASP A 71 14.83 -15.22 -9.97
N ASN A 72 15.80 -15.93 -9.37
CA ASN A 72 17.20 -15.98 -9.83
C ASN A 72 17.47 -17.15 -10.79
N SER A 73 16.41 -17.73 -11.37
CA SER A 73 16.48 -18.91 -12.24
C SER A 73 17.05 -18.60 -13.62
#